data_AF-A0A4D6L687-F1
#
_entry.id   AF-A0A4D6L687-F1
#
_cell.length_a   1.000
_cell.length_b   1.000
_cell.length_c   1.000
_cell.angle_alpha   90.00
_cell.angle_beta   90.00
_cell.angle_gamma   90.00
#
_symmetry.space_group_name_H-M   'P 1'
#
loop_
_entity.id
_entity.type
_entity.pdbx_description
1 polymer ?
#
loop_
_entity_poly.entity_id
_entity_poly.type
_entity_poly.pdbx_seq_one_letter_code
_entity_poly.pdbx_strand_id
1 'polypeptide(L)'
;MANLGARINDVSSNQVEIPVHSDGVEPKPSEESNIDYSQRAQWLRAAVLGANDGLVSVASLMMGVGAVKKDISAMLIAGFAGLVAGACSMAIGEFVSVYTQYDIEMTQLKREREANNNGGVNGEAQREKLPNPFQAALASALAFSIGALVPMLAAVFIRSHKIRMGVVAAAVSVALLVFGGVGAVLGKTPVMRSCLRVLIGGWMAMAVTFGLTKLIGSAQL
;
A
#
# COMPACT_ATOMS: atom_id res chain seq x y z
N MET A 1 -79.63 2.47 31.69
CA MET A 1 -78.34 1.77 31.59
C MET A 1 -77.50 2.58 30.59
N ALA A 2 -76.70 3.55 31.06
CA ALA A 2 -75.23 3.49 31.25
C ALA A 2 -74.49 3.31 29.90
N ASN A 3 -73.47 4.07 29.47
CA ASN A 3 -72.38 4.81 30.13
C ASN A 3 -71.73 5.72 29.02
N LEU A 4 -71.52 7.03 29.21
CA LEU A 4 -70.30 7.72 29.71
C LEU A 4 -69.00 7.47 28.90
N GLY A 5 -68.44 8.54 28.31
CA GLY A 5 -67.06 8.58 27.77
C GLY A 5 -66.65 9.90 27.12
N ALA A 6 -66.18 10.86 27.95
CA ALA A 6 -65.21 11.97 27.72
C ALA A 6 -65.17 12.68 26.34
N ARG A 7 -65.42 13.98 26.15
CA ARG A 7 -64.96 15.25 26.80
C ARG A 7 -63.43 15.46 26.78
N ILE A 8 -63.03 16.64 26.27
CA ILE A 8 -61.78 17.41 26.53
C ILE A 8 -60.62 17.07 25.55
N ASN A 9 -60.02 17.97 24.74
CA ASN A 9 -59.77 19.40 24.92
C ASN A 9 -59.43 20.14 23.61
N ASP A 10 -59.83 21.41 23.58
CA ASP A 10 -59.33 22.48 22.72
C ASP A 10 -57.81 22.65 22.84
N VAL A 11 -57.12 22.74 21.70
CA VAL A 11 -55.80 23.38 21.61
C VAL A 11 -55.76 24.28 20.39
N SER A 12 -56.18 25.52 20.61
CA SER A 12 -55.57 26.77 20.13
C SER A 12 -54.84 26.75 18.79
N SER A 13 -55.57 27.08 17.72
CA SER A 13 -55.00 27.69 16.52
C SER A 13 -54.46 29.09 16.85
N ASN A 14 -53.16 29.18 17.16
CA ASN A 14 -52.43 30.44 17.13
C ASN A 14 -51.48 30.42 15.92
N GLN A 15 -51.99 30.90 14.78
CA GLN A 15 -51.14 31.31 13.67
C GLN A 15 -50.42 32.59 14.09
N VAL A 16 -49.18 32.45 14.52
CA VAL A 16 -48.24 33.57 14.56
C VAL A 16 -47.73 33.72 13.13
N GLU A 17 -48.23 34.73 12.41
CA GLU A 17 -47.57 35.26 11.21
C GLU A 17 -46.16 35.69 11.58
N ILE A 18 -45.16 34.96 11.10
CA ILE A 18 -43.76 35.38 11.14
C ILE A 18 -43.41 35.91 9.74
N PRO A 19 -42.97 37.17 9.62
CA PRO A 19 -42.69 37.79 8.33
C PRO A 19 -41.52 37.09 7.65
N VAL A 20 -41.68 36.84 6.36
CA VAL A 20 -40.64 36.34 5.46
C VAL A 20 -39.52 37.39 5.37
N HIS A 21 -38.46 37.21 6.16
CA HIS A 21 -37.19 37.89 5.92
C HIS A 21 -36.40 37.03 4.94
N SER A 22 -36.51 37.38 3.65
CA SER A 22 -35.56 36.96 2.61
C SER A 22 -34.24 37.69 2.85
N ASP A 23 -33.43 37.16 3.75
CA ASP A 23 -31.99 37.35 3.68
C ASP A 23 -31.41 36.09 3.05
N GLY A 24 -31.17 36.19 1.74
CA GLY A 24 -30.41 35.22 0.97
C GLY A 24 -28.99 35.15 1.50
N VAL A 25 -28.76 34.22 2.42
CA VAL A 25 -27.45 33.60 2.61
C VAL A 25 -27.70 32.10 2.70
N GLU A 26 -27.88 31.51 1.52
CA GLU A 26 -27.61 30.09 1.30
C GLU A 26 -26.23 29.81 1.94
N PRO A 27 -26.10 28.87 2.90
CA PRO A 27 -24.78 28.46 3.33
C PRO A 27 -24.14 27.85 2.10
N LYS A 28 -23.23 28.61 1.45
CA LYS A 28 -22.34 28.07 0.43
C LYS A 28 -21.80 26.77 1.02
N PRO A 29 -21.95 25.62 0.33
CA PRO A 29 -21.17 24.46 0.73
C PRO A 29 -19.74 24.96 0.69
N SER A 30 -19.10 25.03 1.85
CA SER A 30 -17.66 25.21 1.94
C SER A 30 -17.10 24.23 0.92
N GLU A 31 -16.36 24.74 -0.06
CA GLU A 31 -15.53 23.93 -0.93
C GLU A 31 -14.60 23.13 -0.01
N GLU A 32 -15.10 22.00 0.49
CA GLU A 32 -14.29 20.94 1.03
C GLU A 32 -13.38 20.60 -0.14
N SER A 33 -12.13 21.05 -0.04
CA SER A 33 -11.04 20.49 -0.81
C SER A 33 -11.18 18.98 -0.66
N ASN A 34 -11.76 18.33 -1.66
CA ASN A 34 -11.97 16.89 -1.68
C ASN A 34 -10.57 16.29 -1.82
N ILE A 35 -9.87 16.21 -0.67
CA ILE A 35 -8.54 15.66 -0.60
C ILE A 35 -8.70 14.21 -1.05
N ASP A 36 -8.05 13.88 -2.15
CA ASP A 36 -8.18 12.60 -2.83
C ASP A 36 -7.56 11.47 -2.00
N TYR A 37 -8.30 10.99 -1.00
CA TYR A 37 -7.83 9.96 -0.06
C TYR A 37 -7.64 8.60 -0.75
N SER A 38 -8.47 8.27 -1.73
CA SER A 38 -8.42 6.99 -2.45
C SER A 38 -7.19 6.88 -3.35
N GLN A 39 -6.90 7.90 -4.18
CA GLN A 39 -5.66 7.89 -4.97
C GLN A 39 -4.42 7.90 -4.06
N ARG A 40 -4.47 8.64 -2.95
CA ARG A 40 -3.37 8.67 -1.97
C ARG A 40 -3.11 7.32 -1.32
N ALA A 41 -4.16 6.63 -0.90
CA ALA A 41 -4.04 5.30 -0.32
C ALA A 41 -3.39 4.31 -1.30
N GLN A 42 -3.73 4.40 -2.60
CA GLN A 42 -3.22 3.47 -3.58
C GLN A 42 -1.73 3.62 -3.86
N TRP A 43 -1.25 4.82 -4.20
CA TRP A 43 0.18 5.00 -4.47
C TRP A 43 1.00 4.81 -3.20
N LEU A 44 0.43 5.11 -2.02
CA LEU A 44 1.07 4.85 -0.73
C LEU A 44 1.23 3.36 -0.45
N ARG A 45 0.19 2.55 -0.70
CA ARG A 45 0.26 1.08 -0.63
C ARG A 45 1.34 0.55 -1.57
N ALA A 46 1.32 1.01 -2.83
CA ALA A 46 2.30 0.61 -3.83
C ALA A 46 3.73 0.96 -3.39
N ALA A 47 3.95 2.14 -2.81
CA ALA A 47 5.24 2.55 -2.26
C ALA A 47 5.70 1.68 -1.08
N VAL A 48 4.83 1.41 -0.10
CA VAL A 48 5.19 0.58 1.07
C VAL A 48 5.55 -0.85 0.64
N LEU A 49 4.77 -1.44 -0.26
CA LEU A 49 5.07 -2.75 -0.82
C LEU A 49 6.38 -2.73 -1.61
N GLY A 50 6.57 -1.73 -2.46
CA GLY A 50 7.81 -1.54 -3.22
C GLY A 50 9.03 -1.49 -2.31
N ALA A 51 9.03 -0.63 -1.28
CA ALA A 51 10.16 -0.51 -0.34
C ALA A 51 10.48 -1.82 0.39
N ASN A 52 9.46 -2.54 0.85
CA ASN A 52 9.65 -3.81 1.53
C ASN A 52 10.20 -4.88 0.57
N ASP A 53 9.64 -4.98 -0.62
CA ASP A 53 10.08 -5.95 -1.62
C ASP A 53 11.51 -5.64 -2.09
N GLY A 54 11.85 -4.37 -2.30
CA GLY A 54 13.20 -3.95 -2.65
C GLY A 54 14.22 -4.31 -1.58
N LEU A 55 13.89 -4.05 -0.32
CA LEU A 55 14.74 -4.43 0.81
C LEU A 55 14.94 -5.94 0.90
N VAL A 56 13.85 -6.71 0.94
CA VAL A 56 13.92 -8.17 1.17
C VAL A 56 14.52 -8.88 -0.03
N SER A 57 14.09 -8.57 -1.26
CA SER A 57 14.52 -9.29 -2.46
C SER A 57 16.01 -9.06 -2.76
N VAL A 58 16.47 -7.81 -2.73
CA VAL A 58 17.88 -7.48 -3.01
C VAL A 58 18.77 -7.98 -1.88
N ALA A 59 18.35 -7.86 -0.61
CA ALA A 59 19.08 -8.45 0.50
C ALA A 59 19.19 -9.98 0.38
N SER A 60 18.10 -10.67 0.03
CA SER A 60 18.09 -12.12 -0.13
C SER A 60 18.99 -12.57 -1.27
N LEU A 61 18.95 -11.87 -2.41
CA LEU A 61 19.81 -12.14 -3.56
C LEU A 61 21.29 -11.93 -3.22
N MET A 62 21.62 -10.81 -2.57
CA MET A 62 22.99 -10.52 -2.13
C MET A 62 23.49 -11.56 -1.13
N MET A 63 22.65 -11.97 -0.17
CA MET A 63 23.00 -13.01 0.79
C MET A 63 23.17 -14.38 0.12
N GLY A 64 22.32 -14.73 -0.84
CA GLY A 64 22.44 -15.95 -1.64
C GLY A 64 23.76 -16.01 -2.40
N VAL A 65 24.11 -14.96 -3.15
CA VAL A 65 25.39 -14.88 -3.86
C VAL A 65 26.57 -14.89 -2.88
N GLY A 66 26.45 -14.18 -1.75
CA GLY A 66 27.43 -14.20 -0.67
C GLY A 66 27.61 -15.56 -0.02
N ALA A 67 26.63 -16.47 -0.12
CA ALA A 67 26.74 -17.83 0.42
C ALA A 67 27.77 -18.69 -0.35
N VAL A 68 27.96 -18.40 -1.64
CA VAL A 68 28.79 -19.19 -2.56
C VAL A 68 30.04 -18.44 -3.04
N LYS A 69 30.00 -17.11 -3.10
CA LYS A 69 31.13 -16.26 -3.51
C LYS A 69 31.54 -15.36 -2.36
N LYS A 70 32.84 -15.35 -2.06
CA LYS A 70 33.42 -14.48 -1.03
C LYS A 70 33.67 -13.05 -1.53
N ASP A 71 33.70 -12.86 -2.85
CA ASP A 71 33.97 -11.57 -3.47
C ASP A 71 32.84 -10.57 -3.23
N ILE A 72 33.22 -9.32 -2.94
CA ILE A 72 32.28 -8.22 -2.77
C ILE A 72 31.66 -7.82 -4.12
N SER A 73 32.45 -7.86 -5.19
CA SER A 73 32.01 -7.42 -6.53
C SER A 73 30.87 -8.29 -7.03
N ALA A 74 30.97 -9.61 -6.86
CA ALA A 74 29.89 -10.55 -7.22
C ALA A 74 28.58 -10.22 -6.47
N MET A 75 28.67 -9.92 -5.18
CA MET A 75 27.51 -9.58 -4.35
C MET A 75 26.88 -8.25 -4.77
N LEU A 76 27.69 -7.22 -5.04
CA LEU A 76 27.22 -5.90 -5.45
C LEU A 76 26.65 -5.89 -6.88
N ILE A 77 27.28 -6.60 -7.81
CA ILE A 77 26.79 -6.73 -9.20
C ILE A 77 25.43 -7.44 -9.20
N ALA A 78 25.29 -8.53 -8.43
CA ALA A 78 24.02 -9.21 -8.28
C ALA A 78 22.96 -8.33 -7.62
N GLY A 79 23.33 -7.59 -6.56
CA GLY A 79 22.44 -6.66 -5.89
C GLY A 79 21.95 -5.55 -6.83
N PHE A 80 22.84 -4.96 -7.62
CA PHE A 80 22.49 -3.92 -8.59
C PHE A 80 21.62 -4.46 -9.73
N ALA A 81 21.94 -5.63 -10.28
CA ALA A 81 21.11 -6.28 -11.28
C ALA A 81 19.71 -6.59 -10.73
N GLY A 82 19.63 -7.09 -9.50
CA GLY A 82 18.37 -7.34 -8.79
C GLY A 82 17.59 -6.05 -8.51
N LEU A 83 18.27 -4.96 -8.17
CA LEU A 83 17.65 -3.65 -7.97
C LEU A 83 16.97 -3.17 -9.26
N VAL A 84 17.71 -3.14 -10.38
CA VAL A 84 17.20 -2.64 -11.66
C VAL A 84 16.09 -3.54 -12.19
N ALA A 85 16.32 -4.85 -12.23
CA ALA A 85 15.32 -5.81 -12.70
C ALA A 85 14.06 -5.80 -11.82
N GLY A 86 14.23 -5.75 -10.51
CA GLY A 86 13.14 -5.72 -9.53
C GLY A 86 12.33 -4.42 -9.60
N ALA A 87 12.98 -3.26 -9.68
CA ALA A 87 12.29 -1.97 -9.81
C ALA A 87 11.45 -1.89 -11.08
N CYS A 88 12.00 -2.34 -12.22
CA CYS A 88 11.26 -2.40 -13.49
C CYS A 88 10.09 -3.37 -13.42
N SER A 89 10.31 -4.58 -12.88
CA SER A 89 9.27 -5.60 -12.71
C SER A 89 8.13 -5.10 -11.82
N MET A 90 8.47 -4.41 -10.72
CA MET A 90 7.51 -3.84 -9.79
C MET A 90 6.69 -2.70 -10.43
N ALA A 91 7.34 -1.82 -11.19
CA ALA A 91 6.67 -0.75 -11.92
C ALA A 91 5.63 -1.33 -12.89
N ILE A 92 6.04 -2.34 -13.67
CA ILE A 92 5.17 -2.98 -14.67
C ILE A 92 4.02 -3.72 -13.97
N GLY A 93 4.31 -4.51 -12.94
CA GLY A 93 3.30 -5.27 -12.19
C GLY A 93 2.26 -4.37 -11.54
N GLU A 94 2.68 -3.25 -10.95
CA GLU A 94 1.78 -2.27 -10.35
C GLU A 94 0.96 -1.53 -11.42
N PHE A 95 1.58 -1.11 -12.52
CA PHE A 95 0.86 -0.47 -13.64
C PHE A 95 -0.25 -1.36 -14.18
N VAL A 96 0.07 -2.62 -14.50
CA VAL A 96 -0.88 -3.59 -15.03
C VAL A 96 -1.97 -3.93 -14.01
N SER A 97 -1.62 -4.07 -12.73
CA SER A 97 -2.59 -4.36 -11.67
C SER A 97 -3.60 -3.23 -11.50
N VAL A 98 -3.14 -1.98 -11.50
CA VAL A 98 -4.03 -0.81 -11.38
C VAL A 98 -4.89 -0.63 -12.62
N TYR A 99 -4.30 -0.81 -13.80
CA TYR A 99 -5.04 -0.72 -15.06
C TYR A 99 -6.15 -1.79 -15.14
N THR A 100 -5.86 -3.00 -14.67
CA THR A 100 -6.87 -4.07 -14.60
C THR A 100 -8.00 -3.74 -13.63
N GLN A 101 -7.70 -3.15 -12.47
CA GLN A 101 -8.72 -2.69 -11.52
C GLN A 101 -9.62 -1.62 -12.13
N TYR A 102 -9.03 -0.67 -12.85
CA TYR A 102 -9.76 0.35 -13.61
C TYR A 102 -10.70 -0.27 -14.65
N ASP A 103 -10.24 -1.26 -15.42
CA ASP A 103 -11.06 -1.92 -16.43
C ASP A 103 -12.24 -2.68 -15.81
N ILE A 104 -12.03 -3.37 -14.69
CA ILE A 104 -13.08 -4.08 -13.95
C ILE A 104 -14.15 -3.09 -13.48
N GLU A 105 -13.75 -1.99 -12.84
CA GLU A 105 -14.64 -0.95 -12.34
C GLU A 105 -15.47 -0.34 -13.48
N MET A 106 -14.83 -0.02 -14.61
CA MET A 106 -15.49 0.53 -15.79
C MET A 106 -16.54 -0.41 -16.38
N THR A 107 -16.29 -1.72 -16.38
CA THR A 107 -17.26 -2.71 -16.86
C THR A 107 -18.43 -2.88 -15.89
N GLN A 108 -18.19 -2.81 -14.58
CA GLN A 108 -19.24 -2.85 -13.56
C GLN A 108 -20.15 -1.62 -13.66
N LEU A 109 -19.57 -0.43 -13.79
CA LEU A 109 -20.32 0.82 -13.97
C LEU A 109 -21.20 0.81 -15.23
N LYS A 110 -20.72 0.23 -16.34
CA LYS A 110 -21.52 0.08 -17.57
C LYS A 110 -22.72 -0.85 -17.35
N ARG A 111 -22.51 -2.00 -16.69
CA ARG A 111 -23.59 -2.95 -16.38
C ARG A 111 -24.62 -2.37 -15.42
N GLU A 112 -24.19 -1.64 -14.40
CA GLU A 112 -25.11 -0.96 -13.47
C GLU A 112 -25.92 0.14 -14.16
N ARG A 113 -25.31 0.94 -15.04
CA ARG A 113 -26.03 1.95 -15.82
C ARG A 113 -27.08 1.34 -16.75
N GLU A 114 -26.75 0.24 -17.43
CA GLU A 114 -27.70 -0.48 -18.28
C GLU A 114 -28.85 -1.10 -17.47
N ALA A 115 -28.56 -1.64 -16.28
CA ALA A 115 -29.59 -2.16 -15.37
C ALA A 115 -30.53 -1.07 -14.84
N ASN A 116 -29.99 0.10 -14.47
CA ASN A 116 -30.79 1.19 -13.90
C ASN A 116 -31.67 1.90 -14.94
N ASN A 117 -31.28 1.89 -16.22
CA ASN A 117 -32.11 2.41 -17.31
C ASN A 117 -33.40 1.59 -17.55
N ASN A 118 -33.48 0.35 -17.05
CA ASN A 118 -34.65 -0.53 -17.19
C ASN A 118 -35.54 -0.63 -15.92
N GLY A 119 -35.26 0.14 -14.87
CA GLY A 119 -36.07 0.15 -13.66
C GLY A 119 -35.42 0.96 -12.55
N GLY A 120 -36.02 2.12 -12.24
CA GLY A 120 -35.42 3.12 -11.37
C GLY A 120 -35.15 2.61 -9.95
N VAL A 121 -33.87 2.62 -9.59
CA VAL A 121 -33.41 2.69 -8.20
C VAL A 121 -32.35 3.78 -8.13
N ASN A 122 -32.57 4.76 -7.25
CA ASN A 122 -31.56 5.73 -6.82
C ASN A 122 -30.46 4.98 -6.05
N GLY A 123 -29.54 4.36 -6.78
CA GLY A 123 -28.24 3.96 -6.26
C GLY A 123 -27.30 5.11 -6.56
N GLU A 124 -26.96 5.91 -5.54
CA GLU A 124 -25.83 6.83 -5.62
C GLU A 124 -24.59 5.99 -5.92
N ALA A 125 -24.23 5.90 -7.20
CA ALA A 125 -22.98 5.30 -7.62
C ALA A 125 -21.88 6.14 -6.99
N GLN A 126 -21.35 5.67 -5.86
CA GLN A 126 -20.17 6.21 -5.23
C GLN A 126 -19.11 6.25 -6.34
N ARG A 127 -18.86 7.44 -6.88
CA ARG A 127 -17.84 7.64 -7.89
C ARG A 127 -16.51 7.45 -7.19
N GLU A 128 -16.08 6.20 -7.01
CA GLU A 128 -14.70 5.91 -6.71
C GLU A 128 -13.88 6.54 -7.84
N LYS A 129 -13.00 7.44 -7.42
CA LYS A 129 -12.24 8.24 -8.34
C LYS A 129 -11.13 7.37 -8.89
N LEU A 130 -11.12 7.27 -10.21
CA LEU A 130 -10.34 6.30 -10.95
C LEU A 130 -8.88 6.28 -10.50
N PRO A 131 -8.31 5.09 -10.28
CA PRO A 131 -6.96 4.94 -9.77
C PRO A 131 -5.93 5.40 -10.79
N ASN A 132 -4.82 6.02 -10.34
CA ASN A 132 -3.77 6.53 -11.22
C ASN A 132 -2.63 5.50 -11.40
N PRO A 133 -2.60 4.74 -12.52
CA PRO A 133 -1.68 3.61 -12.69
C PRO A 133 -0.21 4.04 -12.76
N PHE A 134 0.07 5.14 -13.46
CA PHE A 134 1.44 5.62 -13.62
C PHE A 134 2.03 6.12 -12.29
N GLN A 135 1.23 6.82 -11.48
CA GLN A 135 1.67 7.31 -10.18
C GLN A 135 1.96 6.17 -9.20
N ALA A 136 1.11 5.14 -9.14
CA ALA A 136 1.33 3.98 -8.28
C ALA A 136 2.58 3.19 -8.72
N ALA A 137 2.75 2.97 -10.02
CA ALA A 137 3.92 2.28 -10.59
C ALA A 137 5.24 3.00 -10.32
N LEU A 138 5.27 4.33 -10.49
CA LEU A 138 6.47 5.11 -10.22
C LEU A 138 6.77 5.14 -8.71
N ALA A 139 5.75 5.30 -7.87
CA ALA A 139 5.91 5.30 -6.43
C ALA A 139 6.47 3.95 -5.92
N SER A 140 5.97 2.82 -6.44
CA SER A 140 6.48 1.49 -6.07
C SER A 140 7.92 1.27 -6.54
N ALA A 141 8.27 1.66 -7.76
CA ALA A 141 9.61 1.48 -8.32
C ALA A 141 10.68 2.31 -7.58
N LEU A 142 10.36 3.57 -7.25
CA LEU A 142 11.25 4.44 -6.49
C LEU A 142 11.41 3.93 -5.05
N ALA A 143 10.30 3.56 -4.42
CA ALA A 143 10.34 2.99 -3.07
C ALA A 143 11.13 1.67 -3.04
N PHE A 144 10.96 0.81 -4.03
CA PHE A 144 11.76 -0.41 -4.22
C PHE A 144 13.25 -0.10 -4.30
N SER A 145 13.62 0.87 -5.12
CA SER A 145 15.01 1.30 -5.26
C SER A 145 15.58 1.79 -3.93
N ILE A 146 14.83 2.59 -3.18
CA ILE A 146 15.22 3.08 -1.84
C ILE A 146 15.41 1.91 -0.87
N GLY A 147 14.49 0.94 -0.85
CA GLY A 147 14.62 -0.25 -0.01
C GLY A 147 15.83 -1.10 -0.37
N ALA A 148 16.09 -1.28 -1.66
CA ALA A 148 17.23 -2.03 -2.19
C ALA A 148 18.60 -1.38 -1.91
N LEU A 149 18.64 -0.05 -1.75
CA LEU A 149 19.89 0.65 -1.43
C LEU A 149 20.42 0.31 -0.03
N VAL A 150 19.56 -0.04 0.92
CA VAL A 150 19.98 -0.36 2.29
C VAL A 150 20.99 -1.52 2.35
N PRO A 151 20.69 -2.73 1.83
CA PRO A 151 21.65 -3.84 1.83
C PRO A 151 22.87 -3.54 0.95
N MET A 152 22.71 -2.79 -0.14
CA MET A 152 23.80 -2.38 -1.02
C MET A 152 24.82 -1.51 -0.29
N LEU A 153 24.36 -0.44 0.37
CA LEU A 153 25.21 0.44 1.16
C LEU A 153 25.85 -0.29 2.32
N ALA A 154 25.10 -1.16 3.02
CA ALA A 154 25.63 -1.98 4.10
C ALA A 154 26.76 -2.92 3.62
N ALA A 155 26.73 -3.39 2.38
CA ALA A 155 27.75 -4.29 1.86
C ALA A 155 29.06 -3.59 1.46
N VAL A 156 29.01 -2.35 0.96
CA VAL A 156 30.17 -1.63 0.37
C VAL A 156 31.26 -1.33 1.40
N PHE A 157 30.89 -1.01 2.64
CA PHE A 157 31.85 -0.52 3.64
C PHE A 157 32.68 -1.61 4.34
N ILE A 158 32.44 -2.91 4.09
CA ILE A 158 33.08 -4.00 4.84
C ILE A 158 33.90 -4.93 3.94
N ARG A 159 35.23 -4.97 4.20
CA ARG A 159 36.17 -5.86 3.50
C ARG A 159 36.10 -7.32 3.96
N SER A 160 35.86 -7.57 5.25
CA SER A 160 35.84 -8.94 5.79
C SER A 160 34.52 -9.64 5.44
N HIS A 161 34.62 -10.77 4.73
CA HIS A 161 33.44 -11.50 4.23
C HIS A 161 32.46 -11.92 5.33
N LYS A 162 32.95 -12.52 6.43
CA LYS A 162 32.08 -12.94 7.55
C LYS A 162 31.38 -11.77 8.21
N ILE A 163 32.10 -10.66 8.41
CA ILE A 163 31.56 -9.46 9.03
C ILE A 163 30.55 -8.80 8.08
N ARG A 164 30.82 -8.75 6.78
CA ARG A 164 29.93 -8.17 5.77
C ARG A 164 28.56 -8.83 5.78
N MET A 165 28.51 -10.16 5.78
CA MET A 165 27.25 -10.91 5.81
C MET A 165 26.45 -10.62 7.09
N GLY A 166 27.13 -10.55 8.24
CA GLY A 166 26.51 -10.18 9.51
C GLY A 166 25.98 -8.75 9.52
N VAL A 167 26.76 -7.80 9.00
CA VAL A 167 26.36 -6.37 8.94
C VAL A 167 25.19 -6.16 7.98
N VAL A 168 25.19 -6.79 6.81
CA VAL A 168 24.07 -6.72 5.85
C VAL A 168 22.81 -7.29 6.50
N ALA A 169 22.89 -8.46 7.14
CA ALA A 169 21.74 -9.05 7.83
C ALA A 169 21.22 -8.16 8.96
N ALA A 170 22.11 -7.56 9.76
CA ALA A 170 21.74 -6.65 10.84
C ALA A 170 21.09 -5.36 10.30
N ALA A 171 21.70 -4.73 9.30
CA ALA A 171 21.19 -3.51 8.68
C ALA A 171 19.80 -3.74 8.06
N VAL A 172 19.61 -4.86 7.36
CA VAL A 172 18.32 -5.25 6.78
C VAL A 172 17.30 -5.51 7.87
N SER A 173 17.68 -6.17 8.97
CA SER A 173 16.76 -6.43 10.10
C SER A 173 16.26 -5.12 10.73
N VAL A 174 17.15 -4.15 10.94
CA VAL A 174 16.76 -2.82 11.42
C VAL A 174 15.85 -2.12 10.42
N ALA A 175 16.19 -2.16 9.13
CA ALA A 175 15.36 -1.54 8.10
C ALA A 175 13.98 -2.21 7.96
N LEU A 176 13.87 -3.53 8.13
CA LEU A 176 12.59 -4.25 8.15
C LEU A 176 11.71 -3.82 9.32
N LEU A 177 12.30 -3.59 10.49
CA LEU A 177 11.57 -3.03 11.63
C LEU A 177 11.08 -1.60 11.35
N VAL A 178 11.92 -0.77 10.72
CA VAL A 178 11.55 0.60 10.34
C VAL A 178 10.44 0.60 9.30
N PHE A 179 10.57 -0.16 8.21
CA PHE A 179 9.54 -0.24 7.17
C PHE A 179 8.26 -0.93 7.64
N GLY A 180 8.37 -1.96 8.48
CA GLY A 180 7.22 -2.58 9.13
C GLY A 180 6.47 -1.61 10.04
N GLY A 181 7.20 -0.73 10.75
CA GLY A 181 6.64 0.31 11.60
C GLY A 181 6.00 1.44 10.81
N VAL A 182 6.69 1.97 9.81
CA VAL A 182 6.16 3.00 8.89
C VAL A 182 4.91 2.47 8.19
N GLY A 183 4.96 1.26 7.63
CA GLY A 183 3.80 0.62 7.00
C GLY A 183 2.63 0.43 7.95
N ALA A 184 2.89 0.14 9.23
CA ALA A 184 1.84 0.02 10.24
C ALA A 184 1.16 1.35 10.57
N VAL A 185 1.95 2.42 10.72
CA VAL A 185 1.43 3.77 10.97
C VAL A 185 0.60 4.25 9.79
N LEU A 186 1.10 4.05 8.56
CA LEU A 186 0.41 4.43 7.33
C LEU A 186 -0.87 3.59 7.12
N GLY A 187 -0.82 2.30 7.43
CA GLY A 187 -1.96 1.39 7.33
C GLY A 187 -2.92 1.42 8.53
N LYS A 188 -2.66 2.24 9.56
CA LYS A 188 -3.43 2.29 10.82
C LYS A 188 -3.61 0.89 11.47
N THR A 189 -2.55 0.09 11.47
CA THR A 189 -2.54 -1.27 12.06
C THR A 189 -1.60 -1.35 13.27
N PRO A 190 -1.77 -2.34 14.17
CA PRO A 190 -0.89 -2.48 15.33
C PRO A 190 0.58 -2.71 14.92
N VAL A 191 1.43 -1.72 15.26
CA VAL A 191 2.85 -1.64 14.88
C VAL A 191 3.62 -2.93 15.18
N MET A 192 3.48 -3.46 16.40
CA MET A 192 4.18 -4.67 16.84
C MET A 192 3.91 -5.88 15.93
N ARG A 193 2.65 -6.11 15.55
CA ARG A 193 2.27 -7.25 14.70
C ARG A 193 2.76 -7.09 13.28
N SER A 194 2.75 -5.86 12.77
CA SER A 194 3.26 -5.56 11.43
C SER A 194 4.78 -5.76 11.35
N CYS A 195 5.54 -5.19 12.29
CA CYS A 195 6.98 -5.35 12.36
C CYS A 195 7.38 -6.83 12.47
N LEU A 196 6.68 -7.60 13.32
CA LEU A 196 6.97 -9.03 13.50
C LEU A 196 6.75 -9.82 12.20
N ARG A 197 5.64 -9.57 11.50
CA ARG A 197 5.34 -10.24 10.21
C ARG A 197 6.39 -9.92 9.15
N VAL A 198 6.77 -8.64 9.02
CA VAL A 198 7.76 -8.19 8.04
C VAL A 198 9.15 -8.76 8.36
N LEU A 199 9.55 -8.74 9.63
CA LEU A 199 10.84 -9.26 10.06
C LEU A 199 10.94 -10.78 9.84
N ILE A 200 9.94 -11.55 10.31
CA ILE A 200 9.91 -13.00 10.14
C ILE A 200 9.88 -13.38 8.66
N GLY A 201 9.04 -12.71 7.86
CA GLY A 201 8.97 -12.94 6.42
C GLY A 201 10.31 -12.65 5.72
N GLY A 202 10.95 -11.54 6.06
CA GLY A 202 12.26 -11.16 5.51
C GLY A 202 13.36 -12.15 5.87
N TRP A 203 13.47 -12.56 7.13
CA TRP A 203 14.45 -13.57 7.56
C TRP A 203 14.21 -14.93 6.90
N MET A 204 12.95 -15.34 6.75
CA MET A 204 12.60 -16.58 6.08
C MET A 204 13.03 -16.56 4.61
N ALA A 205 12.74 -15.47 3.89
CA ALA A 205 13.17 -15.29 2.50
C ALA A 205 14.71 -15.37 2.38
N MET A 206 15.43 -14.62 3.21
CA MET A 206 16.89 -14.61 3.20
C MET A 206 17.48 -15.98 3.55
N ALA A 207 16.92 -16.69 4.52
CA ALA A 207 17.35 -18.02 4.92
C ALA A 207 17.14 -19.05 3.81
N VAL A 208 15.97 -19.03 3.15
CA VAL A 208 15.66 -19.91 2.01
C VAL A 208 16.59 -19.64 0.85
N THR A 209 16.77 -18.38 0.43
CA THR A 209 17.67 -18.03 -0.67
C THR A 209 19.11 -18.41 -0.35
N PHE A 210 19.61 -18.07 0.84
CA PHE A 210 20.95 -18.45 1.28
C PHE A 210 21.14 -19.98 1.28
N GLY A 211 20.18 -20.72 1.85
CA GLY A 211 20.23 -22.18 1.92
C GLY A 211 20.24 -22.83 0.54
N LEU A 212 19.32 -22.43 -0.34
CA LEU A 212 19.23 -22.97 -1.71
C LEU A 212 20.50 -22.68 -2.52
N THR A 213 20.98 -21.43 -2.50
CA THR A 213 22.20 -21.09 -3.24
C THR A 213 23.42 -21.82 -2.69
N LYS A 214 23.52 -21.99 -1.36
CA LYS A 214 24.58 -22.77 -0.74
C LYS A 214 24.55 -24.25 -1.17
N LEU A 215 23.37 -24.88 -1.20
CA LEU A 215 23.23 -26.27 -1.65
C LEU A 215 23.66 -26.44 -3.11
N ILE A 216 23.23 -25.53 -3.99
CA ILE A 216 23.60 -25.56 -5.42
C ILE A 216 25.12 -25.36 -5.58
N GLY A 217 25.69 -24.39 -4.86
CA GLY A 217 27.14 -24.13 -4.91
C GLY A 217 27.99 -25.27 -4.34
N SER A 218 27.47 -26.00 -3.35
CA SER A 218 28.14 -27.21 -2.82
C SER A 218 28.04 -28.42 -3.75
N ALA A 219 27.05 -28.48 -4.64
CA ALA A 219 26.92 -29.55 -5.63
C ALA A 219 27.81 -29.37 -6.88
N GLN A 220 28.43 -28.19 -7.03
CA GLN A 220 29.32 -27.83 -8.14
C GLN A 220 30.81 -27.78 -7.75
N LEU A 221 31.12 -28.13 -6.50
CA LEU A 221 32.46 -28.31 -5.93
C LEU A 221 32.74 -29.80 -5.75
#